data_AF-A0A924N3K5-F1
#
_entry.id   AF-A0A924N3K5-F1
#
_cell.length_a   1.000
_cell.length_b   1.000
_cell.length_c   1.000
_cell.angle_alpha   90.00
_cell.angle_beta   90.00
_cell.angle_gamma   90.00
#
_symmetry.space_group_name_H-M   'P 1'
#
loop_
_entity.id
_entity.type
_entity.pdbx_description
1 polymer ?
#
loop_
_entity_poly.entity_id
_entity_poly.type
_entity_poly.pdbx_seq_one_letter_code
_entity_poly.pdbx_strand_id
1 'polypeptide(L)'
;MPSLATITASDEFKTLTAALSVFIESGEREEEVRMACSAFVTRSLANSWPTYLLIKSLNDSSCYPEAPAHAGNRTHRTRYSSVLDAILYQYFSNA
;
A
#
# COMPACT_ATOMS: atom_id res chain seq x y z
N MET A 1 11.14 -18.30 1.11
CA MET A 1 11.29 -16.91 1.61
C MET A 1 10.38 -16.01 0.78
N PRO A 2 9.65 -15.06 1.41
CA PRO A 2 8.82 -14.13 0.66
C PRO A 2 9.68 -13.26 -0.27
N SER A 3 9.20 -13.05 -1.48
CA SER A 3 9.84 -12.21 -2.49
C SER A 3 8.93 -11.04 -2.85
N LEU A 4 9.50 -10.01 -3.48
CA LEU A 4 8.72 -8.91 -4.03
C LEU A 4 7.60 -9.41 -4.96
N ALA A 5 7.91 -10.37 -5.83
CA ALA A 5 6.95 -10.97 -6.76
C ALA A 5 5.81 -11.71 -6.05
N THR A 6 6.10 -12.34 -4.89
CA THR A 6 5.07 -13.00 -4.09
C THR A 6 4.07 -12.00 -3.51
N ILE A 7 4.56 -10.84 -3.06
CA ILE A 7 3.73 -9.79 -2.46
C ILE A 7 2.90 -9.11 -3.56
N THR A 8 3.53 -8.73 -4.67
CA THR A 8 2.83 -8.05 -5.77
C THR A 8 1.82 -8.95 -6.49
N ALA A 9 2.03 -10.26 -6.49
CA ALA A 9 1.08 -11.24 -7.03
C ALA A 9 -0.11 -11.53 -6.08
N SER A 10 -0.04 -11.14 -4.81
CA SER A 10 -1.12 -11.37 -3.84
C SER A 10 -2.37 -10.56 -4.17
N ASP A 11 -3.54 -11.13 -3.92
CA ASP A 11 -4.80 -10.46 -4.22
C ASP A 11 -5.03 -9.29 -3.25
N GLU A 12 -4.60 -9.40 -2.00
CA GLU A 12 -4.67 -8.30 -1.04
C GLU A 12 -3.85 -7.08 -1.50
N PHE A 13 -2.67 -7.30 -2.10
CA PHE A 13 -1.88 -6.21 -2.67
C PHE A 13 -2.55 -5.58 -3.90
N LYS A 14 -3.15 -6.40 -4.78
CA LYS A 14 -3.89 -5.89 -5.95
C LYS A 14 -5.12 -5.08 -5.54
N THR A 15 -5.88 -5.56 -4.56
CA THR A 15 -7.02 -4.84 -4.00
C THR A 15 -6.59 -3.52 -3.37
N LEU A 16 -5.50 -3.54 -2.59
CA LEU A 16 -4.93 -2.34 -2.00
C LEU A 16 -4.50 -1.32 -3.08
N THR A 17 -3.72 -1.75 -4.08
CA THR A 17 -3.24 -0.84 -5.14
C THR A 17 -4.35 -0.30 -6.02
N ALA A 18 -5.41 -1.07 -6.27
CA ALA A 18 -6.59 -0.61 -6.99
C ALA A 18 -7.34 0.48 -6.20
N ALA A 19 -7.64 0.24 -4.92
CA ALA A 19 -8.31 1.23 -4.07
C ALA A 19 -7.42 2.47 -3.86
N LEU A 20 -6.13 2.27 -3.64
CA LEU A 20 -5.14 3.32 -3.44
C LEU A 20 -5.00 4.22 -4.67
N SER A 21 -5.00 3.66 -5.88
CA SER A 21 -4.94 4.46 -7.11
C SER A 21 -6.11 5.44 -7.19
N VAL A 22 -7.34 4.97 -6.94
CA VAL A 22 -8.52 5.85 -6.95
C VAL A 22 -8.43 6.90 -5.85
N PHE A 23 -8.03 6.51 -4.64
CA PHE A 23 -7.86 7.46 -3.52
C PHE A 23 -6.79 8.52 -3.81
N ILE A 24 -5.65 8.14 -4.40
CA ILE A 24 -4.59 9.08 -4.76
C ILE A 24 -5.11 10.13 -5.75
N GLU A 25 -5.88 9.72 -6.75
CA GLU A 25 -6.40 10.61 -7.79
C GLU A 25 -7.55 11.48 -7.28
N SER A 26 -8.63 10.88 -6.79
CA SER A 26 -9.86 11.63 -6.43
C SER A 26 -9.95 11.99 -4.95
N GLY A 27 -9.29 11.25 -4.06
CA GLY A 27 -9.47 11.36 -2.61
C GLY A 27 -10.68 10.59 -2.10
N GLU A 28 -11.38 9.85 -2.97
CA GLU A 28 -12.52 9.03 -2.61
C GLU A 28 -12.07 7.65 -2.11
N ARG A 29 -12.99 6.90 -1.48
CA ARG A 29 -12.78 5.50 -1.06
C ARG A 29 -11.74 5.31 0.06
N GLU A 30 -11.57 6.30 0.93
CA GLU A 30 -10.69 6.20 2.10
C GLU A 30 -10.99 4.96 2.97
N GLU A 31 -12.27 4.65 3.18
CA GLU A 31 -12.69 3.47 3.93
C GLU A 31 -12.34 2.15 3.22
N GLU A 32 -12.47 2.09 1.89
CA GLU A 32 -12.06 0.91 1.11
C GLU A 32 -10.54 0.70 1.21
N VAL A 33 -9.76 1.78 1.13
CA VAL A 33 -8.31 1.75 1.32
C VAL A 33 -7.96 1.25 2.71
N ARG A 34 -8.64 1.73 3.75
CA ARG A 34 -8.43 1.29 5.14
C ARG A 34 -8.72 -0.21 5.32
N MET A 35 -9.82 -0.71 4.75
CA MET A 35 -10.15 -2.13 4.75
C MET A 35 -9.10 -2.96 4.00
N ALA A 36 -8.67 -2.50 2.82
CA ALA A 36 -7.65 -3.18 2.03
C ALA A 36 -6.28 -3.20 2.72
N CYS A 37 -5.89 -2.10 3.39
CA CYS A 37 -4.68 -2.06 4.23
C CYS A 37 -4.74 -3.12 5.33
N SER A 38 -5.88 -3.22 6.01
CA SER A 38 -6.06 -4.19 7.09
C SER A 38 -5.93 -5.63 6.61
N ALA A 39 -6.57 -5.96 5.49
CA ALA A 39 -6.45 -7.28 4.86
C ALA A 39 -4.99 -7.57 4.46
N PHE A 40 -4.32 -6.60 3.84
CA PHE A 40 -2.93 -6.73 3.40
C PHE A 40 -1.96 -6.94 4.57
N VAL A 41 -2.09 -6.17 5.65
CA VAL A 41 -1.26 -6.32 6.86
C VAL A 41 -1.51 -7.68 7.53
N THR A 42 -2.77 -8.08 7.66
CA THR A 42 -3.14 -9.39 8.24
C THR A 42 -2.51 -10.54 7.45
N ARG A 43 -2.60 -10.49 6.12
CA ARG A 43 -1.96 -11.47 5.23
C ARG A 43 -0.45 -11.45 5.37
N SER A 44 0.14 -10.26 5.46
CA SER A 44 1.58 -10.07 5.60
C SER A 44 2.12 -10.71 6.88
N LEU A 45 1.47 -10.49 8.02
CA LEU A 45 1.86 -11.08 9.31
C LEU A 45 1.70 -12.60 9.29
N ALA A 46 0.58 -13.11 8.77
CA ALA A 46 0.32 -14.55 8.63
C ALA A 46 1.37 -15.28 7.77
N ASN A 47 1.98 -14.59 6.80
CA ASN A 47 3.01 -15.13 5.93
C ASN A 47 4.43 -14.65 6.29
N SER A 48 4.59 -13.95 7.42
CA SER A 48 5.88 -13.39 7.88
C SER A 48 6.60 -12.56 6.81
N TRP A 49 5.84 -11.77 6.04
CA TRP A 49 6.40 -10.86 5.05
C TRP A 49 7.08 -9.68 5.75
N PRO A 50 8.37 -9.43 5.52
CA PRO A 50 9.08 -8.37 6.20
C PRO A 50 8.64 -6.98 5.69
N THR A 51 8.56 -6.01 6.59
CA THR A 51 8.10 -4.64 6.31
C THR A 51 8.84 -3.97 5.16
N TYR A 52 10.16 -4.18 5.03
CA TYR A 52 10.92 -3.59 3.92
C TYR A 52 10.43 -4.07 2.55
N LEU A 53 9.94 -5.32 2.42
CA LEU A 53 9.38 -5.81 1.17
C LEU A 53 7.99 -5.24 0.90
N LEU A 54 7.19 -4.98 1.95
CA LEU A 54 5.89 -4.30 1.81
C LEU A 54 6.09 -2.87 1.28
N ILE A 55 7.00 -2.11 1.90
CA ILE A 55 7.34 -0.75 1.48
C ILE A 55 7.86 -0.76 0.04
N LYS A 56 8.79 -1.69 -0.27
CA LYS A 56 9.32 -1.82 -1.63
C LYS A 56 8.23 -2.14 -2.65
N SER A 57 7.31 -3.04 -2.33
CA SER A 57 6.20 -3.38 -3.23
C SER A 57 5.30 -2.18 -3.54
N LEU A 58 5.03 -1.33 -2.55
CA LEU A 58 4.26 -0.11 -2.75
C LEU A 58 5.03 0.95 -3.54
N ASN A 59 6.34 1.08 -3.35
CA ASN A 59 7.17 2.03 -4.08
C ASN A 59 7.42 1.61 -5.54
N ASP A 60 7.47 0.30 -5.82
CA ASP A 60 7.59 -0.23 -7.19
C ASP A 60 6.22 -0.29 -7.92
N SER A 61 5.15 0.21 -7.30
CA SER A 61 3.79 0.26 -7.87
C SER A 61 3.53 1.56 -8.62
N SER A 62 2.49 1.57 -9.46
CA SER A 62 2.04 2.78 -10.17
C SER A 62 1.54 3.89 -9.25
N CYS A 63 1.20 3.58 -8.00
CA CYS A 63 0.73 4.54 -7.00
C CYS A 63 1.86 5.40 -6.42
N TYR A 64 3.12 5.10 -6.73
CA TYR A 64 4.28 5.80 -6.17
C TYR A 64 4.32 7.28 -6.57
N PRO A 65 4.62 8.23 -5.66
CA PRO A 65 4.54 9.65 -6.00
C PRO A 65 5.58 10.20 -6.99
N GLU A 66 6.61 9.43 -7.32
CA GLU A 66 7.55 9.77 -8.40
C GLU A 66 7.24 9.04 -9.70
N ALA A 67 6.19 8.19 -9.73
CA ALA A 67 5.69 7.63 -10.98
C ALA A 67 5.30 8.79 -11.93
N PRO A 68 5.53 8.67 -13.25
CA PRO A 68 5.25 9.74 -14.20
C PRO A 68 3.83 10.31 -14.12
N ALA A 69 2.84 9.48 -13.75
CA ALA A 69 1.44 9.88 -13.57
C ALA A 69 1.18 10.78 -12.34
N HIS A 70 2.11 10.85 -11.39
CA HIS A 70 1.94 11.55 -10.10
C HIS A 70 3.06 12.55 -9.78
N ALA A 71 4.11 12.59 -10.62
CA ALA A 71 5.27 13.44 -10.43
C ALA A 71 4.88 14.92 -10.23
N GLY A 72 5.37 15.52 -9.15
CA GLY A 72 5.14 16.93 -8.81
C GLY A 72 3.81 17.22 -8.08
N ASN A 73 2.90 16.27 -7.93
CA ASN A 73 1.64 16.50 -7.23
C ASN A 73 1.79 16.30 -5.70
N ARG A 74 1.75 17.40 -4.94
CA ARG A 74 1.86 17.39 -3.48
C ARG A 74 0.70 16.62 -2.81
N THR A 75 -0.52 16.73 -3.32
CA THR A 75 -1.69 16.06 -2.75
C THR A 75 -1.55 14.54 -2.88
N HIS A 76 -1.08 14.05 -4.03
CA HIS A 76 -0.84 12.62 -4.25
C HIS A 76 0.21 12.08 -3.28
N ARG A 77 1.32 12.83 -3.07
CA ARG A 77 2.34 12.49 -2.07
C ARG A 77 1.77 12.39 -0.66
N THR A 78 0.96 13.35 -0.25
CA THR A 78 0.33 13.34 1.08
C THR A 78 -0.59 12.14 1.27
N ARG A 79 -1.45 11.87 0.29
CA ARG A 79 -2.38 10.72 0.32
C ARG A 79 -1.64 9.39 0.38
N TYR A 80 -0.60 9.24 -0.45
CA TYR A 80 0.26 8.06 -0.43
C TYR A 80 0.94 7.87 0.94
N SER A 81 1.53 8.93 1.49
CA SER A 81 2.19 8.89 2.80
C SER A 81 1.23 8.46 3.90
N SER A 82 0.00 8.99 3.92
CA SER A 82 -1.01 8.62 4.90
C SER A 82 -1.34 7.12 4.87
N VAL A 83 -1.36 6.51 3.69
CA VAL A 83 -1.64 5.07 3.55
C VAL A 83 -0.44 4.24 3.97
N LEU A 84 0.78 4.67 3.62
CA LEU A 84 2.01 4.04 4.10
C LEU A 84 2.08 4.04 5.63
N ASP A 85 1.78 5.19 6.25
CA ASP A 85 1.75 5.34 7.70
C ASP A 85 0.71 4.41 8.34
N ALA A 86 -0.47 4.30 7.76
CA ALA A 86 -1.52 3.40 8.24
C ALA A 86 -1.09 1.93 8.19
N ILE A 87 -0.44 1.49 7.10
CA ILE A 87 0.06 0.13 6.94
C ILE A 87 1.13 -0.16 8.01
N LEU A 88 2.10 0.73 8.18
CA LEU A 88 3.18 0.56 9.15
C LEU A 88 2.64 0.56 10.58
N TYR A 89 1.77 1.50 10.92
CA TYR A 89 1.12 1.57 12.22
C TYR A 89 0.39 0.26 12.53
N GLN A 90 -0.44 -0.23 11.61
CA GLN A 90 -1.20 -1.46 11.81
C GLN A 90 -0.29 -2.70 11.87
N TYR A 91 0.76 -2.75 11.06
CA TYR A 91 1.71 -3.87 11.05
C TYR A 91 2.42 -4.01 12.40
N PHE A 92 2.93 -2.90 12.96
CA PHE A 92 3.64 -2.93 14.23
C PHE A 92 2.73 -2.96 15.46
N SER A 93 1.46 -2.54 15.33
CA SER A 93 0.49 -2.64 16.42
C SER A 93 -0.09 -4.06 16.59
N ASN A 94 -0.03 -4.88 15.54
CA ASN A 94 -0.55 -6.26 15.53
C ASN A 94 0.52 -7.35 15.61
N ALA A 95 1.81 -6.97 15.59
CA ALA A 95 2.95 -7.89 15.69
C ALA A 95 3.34 -8.13 17.16
#